data_AF-A0A6B2XX37-F1
#
_entry.id   AF-A0A6B2XX37-F1
#
_cell.length_a   1.000
_cell.length_b   1.000
_cell.length_c   1.000
_cell.angle_alpha   90.00
_cell.angle_beta   90.00
_cell.angle_gamma   90.00
#
_symmetry.space_group_name_H-M   'P 1'
#
loop_
_entity.id
_entity.type
_entity.pdbx_description
1 polymer ?
#
loop_
_entity_poly.entity_id
_entity_poly.type
_entity_poly.pdbx_seq_one_letter_code
_entity_poly.pdbx_strand_id
1 'polypeptide(L)'
;VGMGDSCAPSNNLPYGTAMEANLIQQLTLRGWAVVVTDYEGLGTPGVHTYTVGPSAGRAVLDAARAATRLPEAGLSADTPVGIMGYSQGGQAGSWAAELQGSYAPELKVKGTATGGVPADLLKVADFNNGSYGAGLVFMAAAGQDAAFPELR
;
A
#
# COMPACT_ATOMS: atom_id res chain seq x y z
N VAL A 1 12.48 1.14 1.84
CA VAL A 1 11.58 2.26 1.49
C VAL A 1 12.22 3.11 0.40
N GLY A 2 11.44 3.51 -0.59
CA GLY A 2 11.89 4.33 -1.71
C GLY A 2 10.88 4.32 -2.86
N MET A 3 11.18 5.05 -3.94
CA MET A 3 10.32 5.16 -5.12
C MET A 3 10.85 4.44 -6.36
N GLY A 4 12.07 3.90 -6.31
CA GLY A 4 12.64 3.16 -7.44
C GLY A 4 12.14 1.72 -7.49
N ASP A 5 12.16 1.10 -8.66
CA ASP A 5 11.64 -0.27 -8.85
C ASP A 5 12.29 -1.32 -7.94
N SER A 6 13.56 -1.14 -7.58
CA SER A 6 14.25 -2.01 -6.62
C SER A 6 13.64 -1.98 -5.21
N CYS A 7 12.84 -0.95 -4.91
CA CYS A 7 12.13 -0.79 -3.65
C CYS A 7 10.77 -1.50 -3.62
N ALA A 8 10.30 -2.03 -4.75
CA ALA A 8 9.03 -2.75 -4.82
C ALA A 8 9.03 -3.96 -3.88
N PRO A 9 7.94 -4.20 -3.13
CA PRO A 9 7.75 -5.43 -2.35
C PRO A 9 8.03 -6.71 -3.15
N SER A 10 7.54 -6.82 -4.39
CA SER A 10 7.75 -7.97 -5.28
C SER A 10 9.21 -8.23 -5.60
N ASN A 11 10.07 -7.20 -5.61
CA ASN A 11 11.50 -7.34 -5.82
C ASN A 11 12.24 -7.88 -4.59
N ASN A 12 11.72 -7.65 -3.37
CA ASN A 12 12.41 -7.99 -2.12
C ASN A 12 11.87 -9.25 -1.44
N LEU A 13 10.58 -9.55 -1.61
CA LEU A 13 9.92 -10.72 -0.98
C LEU A 13 10.53 -12.08 -1.39
N PRO A 14 10.84 -12.36 -2.67
CA PRO A 14 11.41 -13.65 -3.07
C PRO A 14 12.76 -13.97 -2.43
N TYR A 15 13.49 -12.94 -2.01
CA TYR A 15 14.81 -13.08 -1.39
C TYR A 15 14.76 -13.03 0.15
N GLY A 16 13.57 -12.90 0.74
CA GLY A 16 13.40 -12.82 2.19
C GLY A 16 13.99 -11.56 2.83
N THR A 17 14.27 -10.52 2.03
CA THR A 17 14.87 -9.25 2.49
C THR A 17 13.82 -8.19 2.82
N ALA A 18 12.55 -8.47 2.57
CA ALA A 18 11.45 -7.59 2.95
C ALA A 18 11.41 -7.42 4.48
N MET A 19 11.31 -6.18 4.95
CA MET A 19 11.25 -5.86 6.38
C MET A 19 10.09 -6.57 7.08
N GLU A 20 8.99 -6.77 6.36
CA GLU A 20 7.75 -7.36 6.84
C GLU A 20 7.73 -8.90 6.75
N ALA A 21 8.82 -9.55 6.31
CA ALA A 21 8.86 -11.00 6.06
C ALA A 21 8.44 -11.82 7.28
N ASN A 22 8.90 -11.45 8.49
CA ASN A 22 8.51 -12.14 9.72
C ASN A 22 7.01 -12.01 10.01
N LEU A 23 6.43 -10.82 9.81
CA LEU A 23 4.99 -10.60 9.99
C LEU A 23 4.19 -11.44 8.98
N ILE A 24 4.59 -11.42 7.71
CA ILE A 24 3.95 -12.20 6.65
C ILE A 24 4.00 -13.70 7.00
N GLN A 25 5.15 -14.20 7.45
CA GLN A 25 5.29 -15.60 7.88
C GLN A 25 4.35 -15.94 9.05
N GLN A 26 4.18 -15.06 10.03
CA GLN A 26 3.25 -15.30 11.13
C GLN A 26 1.79 -15.38 10.66
N LEU A 27 1.41 -14.61 9.65
CA LEU A 27 0.06 -14.67 9.06
C LEU A 27 -0.14 -15.97 8.27
N THR A 28 0.85 -16.39 7.47
CA THR A 28 0.75 -17.64 6.70
C THR A 28 0.76 -18.87 7.60
N LEU A 29 1.50 -18.86 8.71
CA LEU A 29 1.46 -19.92 9.73
C LEU A 29 0.09 -20.05 10.42
N ARG A 30 -0.76 -19.02 10.36
CA ARG A 30 -2.17 -19.07 10.80
C ARG A 30 -3.12 -19.62 9.73
N GLY A 31 -2.58 -20.03 8.58
CA GLY A 31 -3.35 -20.52 7.44
C GLY A 31 -4.00 -19.39 6.62
N TRP A 32 -3.53 -18.15 6.74
CA TRP A 32 -4.07 -17.03 5.97
C TRP A 32 -3.31 -16.86 4.65
N ALA A 33 -4.04 -16.61 3.57
CA ALA A 33 -3.45 -16.08 2.35
C ALA A 33 -3.03 -14.62 2.58
N VAL A 34 -1.83 -14.26 2.11
CA VAL A 34 -1.29 -12.90 2.22
C VAL A 34 -0.97 -12.41 0.81
N VAL A 35 -1.51 -11.25 0.46
CA VAL A 35 -1.19 -10.53 -0.77
C VAL A 35 -0.59 -9.18 -0.40
N VAL A 36 0.49 -8.80 -1.08
CA VAL A 36 1.18 -7.52 -0.91
C VAL A 36 1.22 -6.84 -2.27
N THR A 37 0.69 -5.61 -2.33
CA THR A 37 0.72 -4.81 -3.57
C THR A 37 2.05 -4.07 -3.66
N ASP A 38 2.54 -3.89 -4.89
CA ASP A 38 3.67 -2.98 -5.10
C ASP A 38 3.25 -1.52 -5.06
N TYR A 39 1.95 -1.22 -5.14
CA TYR A 39 1.40 0.10 -5.49
C TYR A 39 1.67 0.50 -6.94
N GLU A 40 0.92 1.50 -7.39
CA GLU A 40 1.03 2.06 -8.73
C GLU A 40 2.42 2.68 -8.95
N GLY A 41 3.03 2.37 -10.10
CA GLY A 41 4.30 2.94 -10.55
C GLY A 41 5.53 2.51 -9.74
N LEU A 42 5.41 1.53 -8.83
CA LEU A 42 6.55 0.94 -8.12
C LEU A 42 6.77 -0.48 -8.65
N GLY A 43 7.92 -0.75 -9.28
CA GLY A 43 8.17 -2.05 -9.92
C GLY A 43 7.35 -2.25 -11.21
N THR A 44 6.61 -1.23 -11.63
CA THR A 44 5.77 -1.20 -12.84
C THR A 44 5.98 0.14 -13.56
N PRO A 45 5.69 0.25 -14.88
CA PRO A 45 5.94 1.48 -15.63
C PRO A 45 5.29 2.71 -15.01
N GLY A 46 6.05 3.80 -14.91
CA GLY A 46 5.59 5.07 -14.37
C GLY A 46 6.47 5.56 -13.22
N VAL A 47 6.07 6.66 -12.61
CA VAL A 47 6.66 7.14 -11.35
C VAL A 47 5.74 6.67 -10.22
N HIS A 48 6.31 6.06 -9.19
CA HIS A 48 5.53 5.63 -8.03
C HIS A 48 4.76 6.81 -7.44
N THR A 49 3.44 6.66 -7.28
CA THR A 49 2.54 7.68 -6.73
C THR A 49 2.64 7.72 -5.19
N TYR A 50 3.86 7.90 -4.67
CA TYR A 50 4.16 7.85 -3.25
C TYR A 50 3.25 8.81 -2.47
N THR A 51 2.47 8.25 -1.56
CA THR A 51 1.51 8.95 -0.70
C THR A 51 0.30 9.59 -1.40
N VAL A 52 0.00 9.19 -2.63
CA VAL A 52 -1.28 9.50 -3.30
C VAL A 52 -2.34 8.52 -2.80
N GLY A 53 -3.08 8.94 -1.78
CA GLY A 53 -4.03 8.12 -1.04
C GLY A 53 -5.02 7.32 -1.90
N PRO A 54 -5.78 7.96 -2.81
CA PRO A 54 -6.73 7.25 -3.66
C PRO A 54 -6.10 6.17 -4.54
N SER A 55 -4.92 6.44 -5.11
CA SER A 55 -4.15 5.46 -5.91
C SER A 55 -3.73 4.27 -5.04
N ALA A 56 -3.11 4.53 -3.89
CA ALA A 56 -2.63 3.50 -2.99
C ALA A 56 -3.78 2.65 -2.39
N GLY A 57 -4.89 3.27 -2.00
CA GLY A 57 -6.06 2.56 -1.49
C GLY A 57 -6.70 1.63 -2.52
N ARG A 58 -6.81 2.07 -3.78
CA ARG A 58 -7.28 1.21 -4.89
C ARG A 58 -6.33 0.05 -5.12
N ALA A 59 -5.01 0.29 -5.11
CA ALA A 59 -4.01 -0.75 -5.29
C ALA A 59 -4.08 -1.84 -4.20
N VAL A 60 -4.40 -1.49 -2.94
CA VAL A 60 -4.64 -2.47 -1.86
C VAL A 60 -5.90 -3.30 -2.13
N LEU A 61 -7.02 -2.66 -2.49
CA LEU A 61 -8.28 -3.35 -2.77
C LEU A 61 -8.16 -4.24 -4.02
N ASP A 62 -7.51 -3.76 -5.07
CA ASP A 62 -7.29 -4.52 -6.30
C ASP A 62 -6.34 -5.69 -6.12
N ALA A 63 -5.37 -5.59 -5.21
CA ALA A 63 -4.55 -6.73 -4.82
C ALA A 63 -5.38 -7.83 -4.14
N ALA A 64 -6.29 -7.46 -3.23
CA ALA A 64 -7.22 -8.42 -2.63
C ALA A 64 -8.12 -9.07 -3.69
N ARG A 65 -8.66 -8.30 -4.64
CA ARG A 65 -9.43 -8.83 -5.78
C ARG A 65 -8.60 -9.79 -6.63
N ALA A 66 -7.36 -9.43 -6.96
CA ALA A 66 -6.47 -10.26 -7.74
C ALA A 66 -6.21 -11.60 -7.04
N ALA A 67 -5.98 -11.59 -5.72
CA ALA A 67 -5.82 -12.80 -4.92
C ALA A 67 -7.06 -13.71 -4.99
N THR A 68 -8.28 -13.15 -4.92
CA THR A 68 -9.52 -13.95 -5.03
C THR A 68 -9.75 -14.58 -6.40
N ARG A 69 -9.08 -14.08 -7.44
CA ARG A 69 -9.16 -14.62 -8.81
C ARG A 69 -8.08 -15.64 -9.13
N LEU A 70 -7.12 -15.86 -8.23
CA LEU A 70 -6.05 -16.83 -8.42
C LEU A 70 -6.49 -18.20 -7.89
N PRO A 71 -6.72 -19.21 -8.76
CA PRO A 71 -7.21 -20.52 -8.31
C PRO A 71 -6.29 -21.19 -7.28
N GLU A 72 -4.98 -21.01 -7.42
CA GLU A 72 -3.95 -21.55 -6.54
C GLU A 72 -4.02 -20.98 -5.12
N ALA A 73 -4.64 -19.81 -4.93
CA ALA A 73 -4.83 -19.21 -3.61
C ALA A 73 -5.97 -19.88 -2.81
N GLY A 74 -6.85 -20.66 -3.46
CA GLY A 74 -7.96 -21.34 -2.80
C GLY A 74 -8.99 -20.39 -2.16
N LEU A 75 -9.07 -19.15 -2.65
CA LEU A 75 -9.96 -18.10 -2.14
C LEU A 75 -11.25 -18.01 -2.95
N SER A 76 -12.29 -17.39 -2.38
CA SER A 76 -13.56 -17.12 -3.05
C SER A 76 -14.02 -15.69 -2.81
N ALA A 77 -15.10 -15.28 -3.47
CA ALA A 77 -15.72 -13.97 -3.25
C ALA A 77 -16.27 -13.76 -1.82
N ASP A 78 -16.49 -14.86 -1.08
CA ASP A 78 -16.97 -14.81 0.31
C ASP A 78 -15.83 -14.82 1.34
N THR A 79 -14.58 -14.98 0.91
CA THR A 79 -13.42 -14.96 1.79
C THR A 79 -13.32 -13.64 2.56
N PRO A 80 -13.26 -13.66 3.91
CA PRO A 80 -13.03 -12.46 4.71
C PRO A 80 -11.69 -11.79 4.38
N VAL A 81 -11.70 -10.47 4.24
CA VAL A 81 -10.49 -9.68 3.96
C VAL A 81 -10.11 -8.86 5.18
N GLY A 82 -8.84 -8.94 5.57
CA GLY A 82 -8.22 -8.04 6.55
C GLY A 82 -7.21 -7.13 5.87
N ILE A 83 -7.13 -5.87 6.29
CA ILE A 83 -6.18 -4.87 5.77
C ILE A 83 -5.22 -4.48 6.90
N MET A 84 -3.92 -4.46 6.62
CA MET A 84 -2.90 -4.08 7.59
C MET A 84 -1.83 -3.19 6.92
N GLY A 85 -1.35 -2.17 7.63
CA GLY A 85 -0.24 -1.35 7.13
C GLY A 85 0.29 -0.32 8.12
N TYR A 86 1.57 0.06 7.95
CA TYR A 86 2.24 1.07 8.76
C TYR A 86 2.88 2.16 7.89
N SER A 87 2.98 3.39 8.38
CA SER A 87 3.56 4.52 7.63
C SER A 87 2.82 4.74 6.30
N GLN A 88 3.50 4.73 5.14
CA GLN A 88 2.85 4.76 3.83
C GLN A 88 1.79 3.64 3.68
N GLY A 89 2.10 2.42 4.13
CA GLY A 89 1.13 1.32 4.14
C GLY A 89 -0.05 1.59 5.09
N GLY A 90 0.16 2.37 6.15
CA GLY A 90 -0.90 2.84 7.03
C GLY A 90 -1.85 3.80 6.33
N GLN A 91 -1.33 4.72 5.52
CA GLN A 91 -2.15 5.58 4.65
C GLN A 91 -2.89 4.75 3.60
N ALA A 92 -2.18 3.88 2.87
CA ALA A 92 -2.79 3.03 1.84
C ALA A 92 -3.92 2.17 2.41
N GLY A 93 -3.70 1.54 3.57
CA GLY A 93 -4.73 0.75 4.25
C GLY A 93 -5.92 1.57 4.74
N SER A 94 -5.68 2.80 5.23
CA SER A 94 -6.75 3.70 5.68
C SER A 94 -7.59 4.19 4.50
N TRP A 95 -6.96 4.57 3.39
CA TRP A 95 -7.65 4.90 2.14
C TRP A 95 -8.40 3.72 1.54
N ALA A 96 -7.85 2.50 1.62
CA ALA A 96 -8.56 1.30 1.20
C ALA A 96 -9.84 1.09 2.02
N ALA A 97 -9.80 1.32 3.33
CA ALA A 97 -10.98 1.25 4.18
C ALA A 97 -12.04 2.30 3.81
N GLU A 98 -11.63 3.54 3.55
CA GLU A 98 -12.54 4.61 3.11
C GLU A 98 -13.16 4.33 1.72
N LEU A 99 -12.36 3.79 0.80
CA LEU A 99 -12.78 3.52 -0.57
C LEU A 99 -13.56 2.22 -0.72
N GLN A 100 -13.49 1.29 0.24
CA GLN A 100 -14.06 -0.05 0.10
C GLN A 100 -15.53 -0.02 -0.36
N GLY A 101 -16.36 0.79 0.28
CA GLY A 101 -17.80 0.83 -0.03
C GLY A 101 -18.14 1.36 -1.42
N SER A 102 -17.33 2.25 -1.99
CA SER A 102 -17.58 2.87 -3.30
C SER A 102 -16.79 2.24 -4.45
N TYR A 103 -15.59 1.72 -4.17
CA TYR A 103 -14.67 1.19 -5.16
C TYR A 103 -14.68 -0.34 -5.24
N ALA A 104 -14.82 -1.02 -4.09
CA ALA A 104 -14.79 -2.48 -4.00
C ALA A 104 -15.83 -3.05 -3.01
N PRO A 105 -17.13 -2.75 -3.23
CA PRO A 105 -18.21 -3.14 -2.31
C PRO A 105 -18.37 -4.66 -2.18
N GLU A 106 -17.88 -5.43 -3.16
CA GLU A 106 -17.95 -6.89 -3.17
C GLU A 106 -16.96 -7.56 -2.21
N LEU A 107 -15.85 -6.91 -1.87
CA LEU A 107 -14.86 -7.46 -0.94
C LEU A 107 -15.40 -7.50 0.49
N LYS A 108 -15.30 -8.66 1.15
CA LYS A 108 -15.77 -8.86 2.54
C LYS A 108 -14.75 -8.35 3.56
N VAL A 109 -14.41 -7.06 3.52
CA VAL A 109 -13.48 -6.46 4.50
C VAL A 109 -14.09 -6.51 5.90
N LYS A 110 -13.38 -7.14 6.85
CA LYS A 110 -13.83 -7.33 8.24
C LYS A 110 -13.09 -6.47 9.25
N GLY A 111 -11.92 -5.97 8.89
CA GLY A 111 -11.13 -5.13 9.77
C GLY A 111 -9.93 -4.52 9.05
N THR A 112 -9.56 -3.33 9.51
CA THR A 112 -8.38 -2.60 9.07
C THR A 112 -7.54 -2.25 10.28
N ALA A 113 -6.26 -2.60 10.26
CA ALA A 113 -5.30 -2.29 11.30
C ALA A 113 -4.16 -1.45 10.72
N THR A 114 -4.23 -0.13 10.93
CA THR A 114 -3.25 0.82 10.40
C THR A 114 -2.54 1.62 11.49
N GLY A 115 -1.28 1.94 11.27
CA GLY A 115 -0.45 2.69 12.24
C GLY A 115 0.51 3.67 11.58
N GLY A 116 0.98 4.66 12.34
CA GLY A 116 1.91 5.69 11.83
C GLY A 116 1.38 6.42 10.59
N VAL A 117 0.06 6.57 10.50
CA VAL A 117 -0.63 6.99 9.27
C VAL A 117 -0.31 8.47 8.95
N PRO A 118 0.31 8.78 7.80
CA PRO A 118 0.44 10.16 7.32
C PRO A 118 -0.91 10.65 6.78
N ALA A 119 -1.82 10.98 7.71
CA ALA A 119 -3.19 11.38 7.43
C ALA A 119 -3.32 12.81 6.88
N ASP A 120 -2.38 13.69 7.25
CA ASP A 120 -2.33 15.09 6.83
C ASP A 120 -0.94 15.38 6.27
N LEU A 121 -0.81 15.37 4.94
CA LEU A 121 0.49 15.47 4.27
C LEU A 121 1.17 16.83 4.48
N LEU A 122 0.40 17.91 4.67
CA LEU A 122 0.98 19.23 4.94
C LEU A 122 1.60 19.26 6.34
N LYS A 123 0.92 18.72 7.35
CA LYS A 123 1.51 18.59 8.70
C LYS A 123 2.72 17.65 8.72
N VAL A 124 2.68 16.57 7.94
CA VAL A 124 3.82 15.66 7.80
C VAL A 124 4.99 16.39 7.12
N ALA A 125 4.73 17.22 6.11
CA ALA A 125 5.76 18.03 5.46
C ALA A 125 6.38 19.05 6.42
N ASP A 126 5.56 19.79 7.17
CA ASP A 126 6.02 20.76 8.17
C ASP A 126 6.88 20.10 9.24
N PHE A 127 6.46 18.94 9.75
CA PHE A 127 7.22 18.16 10.74
C PHE A 127 8.58 17.69 10.21
N ASN A 128 8.67 17.36 8.92
CA ASN A 128 9.89 16.86 8.30
C ASN A 128 10.74 17.94 7.63
N ASN A 129 10.30 19.21 7.66
CA ASN A 129 10.99 20.30 7.01
C ASN A 129 12.36 20.55 7.67
N GLY A 130 13.43 20.47 6.89
CA GLY A 130 14.82 20.63 7.37
C GLY A 130 15.32 19.50 8.28
N SER A 131 14.57 18.40 8.43
CA SER A 131 14.96 17.26 9.27
C SER A 131 15.51 16.10 8.42
N TYR A 132 15.97 15.03 9.09
CA TYR A 132 16.36 13.79 8.41
C TYR A 132 15.23 13.16 7.57
N GLY A 133 13.96 13.52 7.84
CA GLY A 133 12.80 13.05 7.09
C GLY A 133 12.48 13.85 5.81
N ALA A 134 13.27 14.87 5.47
CA ALA A 134 13.02 15.71 4.29
C ALA A 134 12.94 14.90 2.97
N GLY A 135 13.65 13.76 2.88
CA GLY A 135 13.54 12.85 1.73
C GLY A 135 12.12 12.27 1.54
N LEU A 136 11.37 12.06 2.62
CA LEU A 136 9.97 11.61 2.54
C LEU A 136 9.08 12.70 1.92
N VAL A 137 9.37 13.97 2.22
CA VAL A 137 8.64 15.13 1.65
C VAL A 137 8.92 15.24 0.15
N PHE A 138 10.17 15.07 -0.26
CA PHE A 138 10.52 15.04 -1.69
C PHE A 138 9.82 13.90 -2.42
N MET A 139 9.82 12.69 -1.86
CA MET A 139 9.13 11.54 -2.45
C MET A 139 7.61 11.78 -2.56
N ALA A 140 7.01 12.39 -1.53
CA ALA A 140 5.59 12.77 -1.57
C ALA A 140 5.32 13.78 -2.69
N ALA A 141 6.12 14.85 -2.79
CA ALA A 141 5.97 15.84 -3.85
C ALA A 141 6.10 15.24 -5.27
N ALA A 142 7.09 14.37 -5.47
CA ALA A 142 7.27 13.67 -6.75
C ALA A 142 6.08 12.75 -7.08
N GLY A 143 5.53 12.05 -6.08
CA GLY A 143 4.32 11.24 -6.24
C GLY A 143 3.08 12.08 -6.60
N GLN A 144 2.94 13.27 -6.00
CA GLN A 144 1.85 14.20 -6.35
C GLN A 144 2.00 14.77 -7.76
N ASP A 145 3.19 15.22 -8.20
CA ASP A 145 3.42 15.68 -9.59
C ASP A 145 3.13 14.58 -10.62
N ALA A 146 3.47 13.33 -10.29
CA ALA A 146 3.20 12.19 -11.15
C ALA A 146 1.70 11.91 -11.32
N ALA A 147 0.89 12.12 -10.27
CA ALA A 147 -0.54 11.84 -10.27
C ALA A 147 -1.41 13.02 -10.73
N PHE A 148 -0.93 14.25 -10.55
CA PHE A 148 -1.68 15.49 -10.80
C PHE A 148 -0.87 16.45 -11.68
N PRO A 149 -0.87 16.28 -13.01
CA PRO A 149 -0.12 17.13 -13.95
C PRO A 149 -0.49 18.62 -13.88
N GLU A 150 -1.67 18.95 -13.35
CA GLU A 150 -2.16 20.30 -13.13
C GLU A 150 -1.45 21.08 -12.02
N LEU A 151 -0.58 20.43 -11.22
CA LEU A 151 0.21 21.10 -10.19
C LEU A 151 1.40 21.92 -10.75
N ARG A 152 1.61 21.89 -12.07
CA ARG A 152 2.71 22.56 -12.77
C ARG A 152 2.40 24.01 -13.14
#